data_AF-A0A7C7BY46-F1
#
_entry.id   AF-A0A7C7BY46-F1
#
_cell.length_a   1.000
_cell.length_b   1.000
_cell.length_c   1.000
_cell.angle_alpha   90.00
_cell.angle_beta   90.00
_cell.angle_gamma   90.00
#
_symmetry.space_group_name_H-M   'P 1'
#
loop_
_entity.id
_entity.type
_entity.pdbx_description
1 polymer ?
#
loop_
_entity_poly.entity_id
_entity_poly.type
_entity_poly.pdbx_seq_one_letter_code
_entity_poly.pdbx_strand_id
1 'polypeptide(L)'
;MDSIRVYGHGNRLLRYISIRKPIRILGVSAYYHDSAACLVEDGLIVAAAQEERFTRKKHTAGFPVEAIAYCLREGGITLQHVAHVVFYEKPFVKFERLLETYLSFAPRGITSFWEAMPIWLKEKLFLKNLIRKELRLLGNIE
;
A
#
# COMPACT_ATOMS: atom_id res chain seq x y z
N MET A 1 19.72 8.90 12.96
CA MET A 1 19.22 8.47 14.29
C MET A 1 19.24 9.70 15.16
N ASP A 2 18.07 10.19 15.54
CA ASP A 2 17.97 11.40 16.35
C ASP A 2 18.08 11.00 17.83
N SER A 3 19.08 11.55 18.53
CA SER A 3 19.35 11.24 19.93
C SER A 3 19.33 12.51 20.77
N ILE A 4 18.52 12.54 21.83
CA ILE A 4 18.49 13.67 22.78
C ILE A 4 19.53 13.41 23.88
N ARG A 5 20.34 14.44 24.17
CA ARG A 5 21.25 14.47 25.32
C ARG A 5 20.50 15.01 26.53
N VAL A 6 20.43 14.21 27.59
CA VAL A 6 19.85 14.66 28.87
C VAL A 6 20.99 15.07 29.80
N TYR A 7 20.98 16.33 30.23
CA TYR A 7 21.98 16.91 31.13
C TYR A 7 21.40 17.12 32.53
N GLY A 8 22.21 16.86 33.55
CA GLY A 8 21.89 17.15 34.96
C GLY A 8 22.32 18.55 35.39
N HIS A 9 21.99 18.93 36.64
CA HIS A 9 22.47 20.16 37.26
C HIS A 9 24.01 20.09 37.34
N GLY A 10 24.70 20.98 36.61
CA GLY A 10 26.16 20.93 36.44
C GLY A 10 26.67 20.45 35.07
N ASN A 11 25.84 20.44 34.02
CA ASN A 11 26.24 20.12 32.63
C ASN A 11 26.85 18.71 32.43
N ARG A 12 26.66 17.81 33.41
CA ARG A 12 27.06 16.40 33.28
C ARG A 12 26.04 15.66 32.43
N LEU A 13 26.50 15.01 31.36
CA LEU A 13 25.66 14.13 30.55
C LEU A 13 25.19 12.95 31.42
N LEU A 14 23.88 12.84 31.62
CA LEU A 14 23.29 11.75 32.41
C LEU A 14 23.05 10.51 31.56
N ARG A 15 22.45 10.70 30.36
CA ARG A 15 22.08 9.60 29.45
C ARG A 15 21.77 10.12 28.04
N TYR A 16 21.99 9.26 27.04
CA TYR A 16 21.43 9.40 25.70
C TYR A 16 20.05 8.71 25.62
N ILE A 17 19.05 9.42 25.09
CA ILE A 17 17.75 8.83 24.72
C ILE A 17 17.74 8.69 23.20
N SER A 18 17.68 7.45 22.71
CA SER A 18 17.41 7.16 21.31
C SER A 18 15.91 7.35 21.05
N ILE A 19 15.54 8.32 20.23
CA ILE A 19 14.17 8.45 19.74
C ILE A 19 14.10 7.61 18.47
N ARG A 20 13.44 6.44 18.56
CA ARG A 20 13.08 5.71 17.34
C ARG A 20 11.99 6.50 16.63
N LYS A 21 12.19 6.74 15.33
CA LYS A 21 11.07 7.15 14.47
C LYS A 21 10.07 5.99 14.43
N PRO A 22 8.76 6.25 14.60
CA PRO A 22 7.75 5.21 14.55
C PRO A 22 7.71 4.59 13.14
N ILE A 23 7.42 3.29 13.07
CA ILE A 23 7.29 2.57 11.80
C ILE A 23 5.87 2.78 11.29
N ARG A 24 5.76 3.41 10.11
CA ARG A 24 4.48 3.74 9.48
C ARG A 24 4.28 2.95 8.21
N ILE A 25 3.15 2.28 8.10
CA ILE A 25 2.79 1.41 6.99
C ILE A 25 1.48 1.92 6.39
N LEU A 26 1.49 2.18 5.08
CA LEU A 26 0.31 2.52 4.31
C LEU A 26 -0.19 1.27 3.57
N GLY A 27 -1.32 0.72 4.00
CA GLY A 27 -2.05 -0.32 3.27
C GLY A 27 -2.93 0.30 2.19
N VAL A 28 -2.88 -0.27 0.98
CA VAL A 28 -3.65 0.20 -0.19
C VAL A 28 -4.45 -0.96 -0.79
N SER A 29 -5.74 -0.71 -1.04
CA SER A 29 -6.61 -1.52 -1.89
C SER A 29 -7.02 -0.70 -3.12
N ALA A 30 -6.83 -1.27 -4.30
CA ALA A 30 -7.13 -0.63 -5.59
C ALA A 30 -7.35 -1.70 -6.68
N TYR A 31 -7.98 -1.31 -7.79
CA TYR A 31 -8.11 -2.08 -9.04
C TYR A 31 -8.86 -3.42 -8.95
N TYR A 32 -9.86 -3.51 -8.05
CA TYR A 32 -10.71 -4.69 -7.95
C TYR A 32 -12.18 -4.37 -7.62
N HIS A 33 -12.58 -4.44 -6.35
CA HIS A 33 -13.96 -4.19 -5.91
C HIS A 33 -14.13 -2.76 -5.42
N ASP A 34 -13.61 -2.49 -4.22
CA ASP A 34 -13.64 -1.17 -3.60
C ASP A 34 -12.21 -0.77 -3.24
N SER A 35 -11.85 0.46 -3.62
CA SER A 35 -10.57 1.05 -3.26
C SER A 35 -10.64 1.69 -1.88
N ALA A 36 -9.54 1.55 -1.14
CA ALA A 36 -9.44 1.95 0.27
C ALA A 36 -7.97 2.13 0.67
N ALA A 37 -7.76 2.85 1.75
CA ALA A 37 -6.44 3.02 2.37
C ALA A 37 -6.51 2.87 3.88
N CYS A 38 -5.40 2.44 4.48
CA CYS A 38 -5.23 2.35 5.92
C CYS A 38 -3.80 2.75 6.31
N LEU A 39 -3.67 3.60 7.32
CA LEU A 39 -2.40 3.95 7.94
C LEU A 39 -2.26 3.22 9.28
N VAL A 40 -1.15 2.50 9.42
CA VAL A 40 -0.75 1.81 10.65
C VAL A 40 0.54 2.44 11.16
N GLU A 41 0.59 2.76 12.45
CA GLU A 41 1.78 3.25 13.15
C GLU A 41 2.11 2.30 14.30
N ASP A 42 3.31 1.70 14.27
CA ASP A 42 3.80 0.74 15.28
C ASP A 42 2.80 -0.38 15.65
N GLY A 43 2.04 -0.84 14.65
CA GLY A 43 1.05 -1.91 14.80
C GLY A 43 -0.36 -1.44 15.19
N LEU A 44 -0.55 -0.14 15.43
CA LEU A 44 -1.85 0.46 15.73
C LEU A 44 -2.44 1.11 14.49
N ILE A 45 -3.74 0.93 14.27
CA ILE A 45 -4.46 1.60 13.19
C ILE A 45 -4.65 3.06 13.58
N VAL A 46 -4.07 3.96 12.79
CA VAL A 46 -4.24 5.41 12.93
C VAL A 46 -5.49 5.86 12.20
N ALA A 47 -5.65 5.42 10.95
CA ALA A 47 -6.79 5.76 10.11
C ALA A 47 -7.06 4.66 9.08
N ALA A 48 -8.32 4.53 8.69
CA ALA A 48 -8.73 3.69 7.57
C ALA A 48 -9.97 4.29 6.90
N ALA A 49 -9.98 4.34 5.58
CA ALA A 49 -11.11 4.90 4.83
C ALA A 49 -11.31 4.21 3.48
N GLN A 50 -12.56 4.21 3.03
CA GLN A 50 -12.95 3.73 1.69
C GLN A 50 -13.13 4.92 0.75
N GLU A 51 -12.59 4.81 -0.47
CA GLU A 51 -12.61 5.87 -1.48
C GLU A 51 -14.04 6.26 -1.89
N GLU A 52 -14.96 5.30 -1.91
CA GLU A 52 -16.37 5.53 -2.22
C GLU A 52 -17.00 6.60 -1.32
N ARG A 53 -16.57 6.71 -0.05
CA ARG A 53 -17.14 7.69 0.88
C ARG A 53 -16.80 9.14 0.49
N PHE A 54 -15.69 9.34 -0.22
CA PHE A 54 -15.27 10.64 -0.72
C PHE A 54 -15.83 10.91 -2.12
N THR A 55 -15.72 9.93 -3.02
CA THR A 55 -16.11 10.08 -4.43
C THR A 55 -17.61 9.93 -4.68
N ARG A 56 -18.34 9.28 -3.75
CA ARG A 56 -19.73 8.82 -3.87
C ARG A 56 -20.00 7.96 -5.11
N LYS A 57 -18.96 7.36 -5.68
CA LYS A 57 -19.04 6.42 -6.79
C LYS A 57 -18.98 5.01 -6.23
N LYS A 58 -20.10 4.29 -6.30
CA LYS A 58 -20.17 2.89 -5.89
C LYS A 58 -19.17 2.04 -6.65
N HIS A 59 -18.50 1.13 -5.95
CA HIS A 59 -17.54 0.19 -6.55
C HIS A 59 -16.40 0.89 -7.29
N THR A 60 -15.85 1.94 -6.66
CA THR A 60 -14.68 2.61 -7.21
C THR A 60 -13.48 1.68 -7.10
N ALA A 61 -13.19 0.97 -8.19
CA ALA A 61 -12.00 0.17 -8.36
C ALA A 61 -10.74 1.01 -8.67
N GLY A 62 -10.82 2.34 -8.66
CA GLY A 62 -9.68 3.22 -8.96
C GLY A 62 -8.56 3.19 -7.91
N PHE A 63 -7.56 4.06 -8.09
CA PHE A 63 -6.58 4.34 -7.05
C PHE A 63 -7.21 5.19 -5.94
N PRO A 64 -7.04 4.85 -4.65
CA PRO A 64 -7.72 5.51 -3.54
C PRO A 64 -7.04 6.82 -3.14
N VAL A 65 -7.12 7.84 -3.99
CA VAL A 65 -6.45 9.13 -3.78
C VAL A 65 -6.96 9.80 -2.51
N GLU A 66 -8.28 9.94 -2.36
CA GLU A 66 -8.90 10.66 -1.26
C GLU A 66 -8.74 9.91 0.06
N ALA A 67 -8.84 8.59 0.05
CA ALA A 67 -8.63 7.78 1.25
C ALA A 67 -7.17 7.78 1.71
N ILE A 68 -6.19 7.79 0.80
CA ILE A 68 -4.77 7.96 1.16
C ILE A 68 -4.56 9.35 1.77
N ALA A 69 -5.06 10.41 1.12
CA ALA A 69 -4.94 11.78 1.60
C ALA A 69 -5.58 11.95 2.99
N TYR A 70 -6.75 11.34 3.21
CA TYR A 70 -7.39 11.28 4.51
C TYR A 70 -6.51 10.61 5.56
N CYS A 71 -5.98 9.42 5.28
CA CYS A 71 -5.15 8.68 6.24
C CYS A 71 -3.86 9.43 6.60
N LEU A 72 -3.21 10.07 5.62
CA LEU A 72 -2.01 10.89 5.85
C LEU A 72 -2.34 12.11 6.71
N ARG A 73 -3.48 12.78 6.45
CA ARG A 73 -3.96 13.91 7.24
C ARG A 73 -4.29 13.54 8.68
N GLU A 74 -5.02 12.45 8.91
CA GLU A 74 -5.32 11.95 10.27
C GLU A 74 -4.05 11.54 11.03
N GLY A 75 -3.05 11.01 10.33
CA GLY A 75 -1.74 10.72 10.92
C GLY A 75 -0.86 11.94 11.13
N GLY A 76 -1.23 13.12 10.62
CA GLY A 76 -0.39 14.33 10.67
C GLY A 76 0.95 14.15 9.94
N ILE A 77 0.98 13.33 8.88
CA ILE A 77 2.20 12.98 8.15
C ILE A 77 2.05 13.22 6.65
N THR A 78 3.20 13.37 5.98
CA THR A 78 3.31 13.30 4.52
C THR A 78 3.68 11.90 4.05
N LEU A 79 3.55 11.64 2.75
CA LEU A 79 3.93 10.36 2.16
C LEU A 79 5.41 10.00 2.39
N GLN A 80 6.27 11.02 2.54
CA GLN A 80 7.71 10.89 2.80
C GLN A 80 8.01 10.23 4.16
N HIS A 81 7.06 10.27 5.09
CA HIS A 81 7.17 9.67 6.42
C HIS A 81 6.71 8.20 6.47
N VAL A 82 6.16 7.67 5.38
CA VAL A 82 5.70 6.29 5.29
C VAL A 82 6.89 5.38 4.99
N ALA A 83 7.16 4.40 5.86
CA ALA A 83 8.26 3.46 5.70
C ALA A 83 7.95 2.39 4.65
N HIS A 84 6.71 1.90 4.62
CA HIS A 84 6.27 0.85 3.72
C HIS A 84 4.89 1.13 3.14
N VAL A 85 4.73 0.83 1.86
CA VAL A 85 3.41 0.76 1.22
C VAL A 85 3.12 -0.68 0.88
N VAL A 86 2.00 -1.20 1.35
CA VAL A 86 1.58 -2.60 1.20
C VAL A 86 0.32 -2.66 0.36
N PHE A 87 0.31 -3.58 -0.59
CA PHE A 87 -0.85 -3.87 -1.43
C PHE A 87 -1.36 -5.29 -1.14
N TYR A 88 -2.67 -5.45 -0.97
CA TYR A 88 -3.25 -6.70 -0.45
C TYR A 88 -3.15 -7.90 -1.42
N GLU A 89 -3.03 -7.66 -2.72
CA GLU A 89 -2.96 -8.75 -3.69
C GLU A 89 -1.50 -9.17 -3.95
N LYS A 90 -1.24 -10.49 -3.89
CA LYS A 90 -0.02 -11.11 -4.41
C LYS A 90 -0.32 -11.68 -5.80
N PRO A 91 0.03 -10.98 -6.90
CA PRO A 91 -0.37 -11.40 -8.25
C PRO A 91 0.09 -12.82 -8.60
N PHE A 92 1.28 -13.23 -8.14
CA PHE A 92 1.89 -14.51 -8.44
C PHE A 92 1.22 -15.71 -7.76
N VAL A 93 0.80 -15.59 -6.50
CA VAL A 93 0.12 -16.70 -5.79
C VAL A 93 -1.24 -16.98 -6.44
N LYS A 94 -1.92 -15.93 -6.91
CA LYS A 94 -3.19 -16.08 -7.64
C LYS A 94 -2.97 -16.67 -9.04
N PHE A 95 -1.83 -16.36 -9.68
CA PHE A 95 -1.44 -16.94 -10.96
C PHE A 95 -1.23 -18.45 -10.86
N GLU A 96 -0.45 -18.91 -9.89
CA GLU A 96 -0.18 -20.34 -9.67
C GLU A 96 -1.48 -21.14 -9.48
N ARG A 97 -2.40 -20.63 -8.66
CA ARG A 97 -3.71 -21.27 -8.44
C ARG A 97 -4.54 -21.36 -9.73
N LEU A 98 -4.51 -20.32 -10.56
CA LEU A 98 -5.20 -20.34 -11.86
C LEU A 98 -4.54 -21.36 -12.79
N LEU A 99 -3.20 -21.35 -12.89
CA LEU A 99 -2.43 -22.29 -13.69
C LEU A 99 -2.71 -23.75 -13.29
N GLU A 100 -2.73 -24.08 -12.00
CA GLU A 100 -3.09 -25.41 -11.50
C GLU A 100 -4.49 -25.85 -11.95
N THR A 101 -5.46 -24.94 -11.86
CA THR A 101 -6.82 -25.20 -12.33
C THR A 101 -6.83 -25.49 -13.83
N TYR A 102 -6.17 -24.66 -14.64
CA TYR A 102 -6.13 -24.85 -16.10
C TYR A 102 -5.42 -26.13 -16.52
N LEU A 103 -4.32 -26.49 -15.85
CA LEU A 103 -3.59 -27.74 -16.10
C LEU A 103 -4.44 -28.98 -15.72
N SER A 104 -5.29 -28.87 -14.69
CA SER A 104 -6.19 -29.94 -14.26
C SER A 104 -7.32 -30.24 -15.26
N PHE A 105 -7.63 -29.32 -16.18
CA PHE A 105 -8.63 -29.49 -17.26
C PHE A 105 -7.99 -29.65 -18.65
N ALA A 106 -6.69 -29.95 -18.73
CA ALA A 106 -6.02 -30.31 -19.97
C ALA A 106 -6.64 -31.58 -20.58
N PRO A 107 -6.80 -31.69 -21.91
CA PRO A 107 -6.15 -30.90 -22.97
C PRO A 107 -6.99 -29.76 -23.57
N ARG A 108 -8.31 -29.68 -23.30
CA ARG A 108 -9.21 -28.70 -23.95
C ARG A 108 -9.13 -27.29 -23.35
N GLY A 109 -8.67 -27.13 -22.10
CA GLY A 109 -8.56 -25.82 -21.43
C GLY A 109 -7.27 -25.03 -21.72
N ILE A 110 -6.29 -25.65 -22.38
CA ILE A 110 -4.94 -25.08 -22.58
C ILE A 110 -4.96 -23.92 -23.60
N THR A 111 -5.74 -24.03 -24.68
CA THR A 111 -5.81 -22.97 -25.71
C THR A 111 -6.39 -21.67 -25.14
N SER A 112 -7.48 -21.74 -24.37
CA SER A 112 -8.05 -20.57 -23.69
C SER A 112 -7.13 -19.99 -22.61
N PHE A 113 -6.30 -20.82 -21.96
CA PHE A 113 -5.29 -20.36 -21.02
C PHE A 113 -4.20 -19.53 -21.72
N TRP A 114 -3.67 -20.03 -22.85
CA TRP A 114 -2.61 -19.36 -23.60
C TRP A 114 -3.04 -18.01 -24.20
N GLU A 115 -4.31 -17.84 -24.54
CA GLU A 115 -4.84 -16.57 -25.06
C GLU A 115 -5.08 -15.53 -23.95
N ALA A 116 -5.56 -15.94 -22.78
CA ALA A 116 -5.87 -15.03 -21.68
C ALA A 116 -4.63 -14.64 -20.84
N MET A 117 -3.64 -15.52 -20.73
CA MET A 117 -2.48 -15.36 -19.85
C MET A 117 -1.58 -14.16 -20.22
N PRO A 118 -1.23 -13.87 -21.48
CA PRO A 118 -0.35 -12.75 -21.82
C PRO A 118 -0.95 -11.40 -21.46
N ILE A 119 -2.26 -11.23 -21.64
CA ILE A 119 -2.98 -9.98 -21.33
C ILE A 119 -3.08 -9.80 -19.81
N TRP A 120 -3.52 -10.84 -19.11
CA TRP A 120 -3.67 -10.83 -17.66
C TRP A 120 -2.34 -10.62 -16.92
N LEU A 121 -1.28 -11.32 -17.35
CA LEU A 121 0.04 -11.23 -16.75
C LEU A 121 0.63 -9.83 -16.96
N LYS A 122 0.40 -9.23 -18.14
CA LYS A 122 0.81 -7.85 -18.44
C LYS A 122 0.11 -6.88 -17.49
N GLU A 123 -1.22 -6.89 -17.41
CA GLU A 123 -1.98 -5.99 -16.54
C GLU A 123 -1.62 -6.15 -15.04
N LYS A 124 -1.49 -7.38 -14.55
CA LYS A 124 -1.16 -7.67 -13.14
C LYS A 124 0.29 -7.35 -12.78
N LEU A 125 1.25 -7.54 -13.69
CA LEU A 125 2.66 -7.17 -13.45
C LEU A 125 2.85 -5.65 -13.45
N PHE A 126 2.06 -4.93 -14.25
CA PHE A 126 2.11 -3.46 -14.29
C PHE A 126 1.45 -2.79 -13.09
N LEU A 127 0.69 -3.52 -12.26
CA LEU A 127 0.03 -3.00 -11.07
C LEU A 127 1.01 -2.34 -10.09
N LYS A 128 2.18 -2.96 -9.86
CA LYS A 128 3.23 -2.39 -9.01
C LYS A 128 3.76 -1.07 -9.56
N ASN A 129 3.95 -1.00 -10.89
CA ASN A 129 4.43 0.20 -11.56
C ASN A 129 3.36 1.30 -11.58
N LEU A 130 2.09 0.92 -11.74
CA LEU A 130 0.95 1.82 -11.70
C LEU A 130 0.78 2.43 -10.30
N ILE A 131 0.72 1.61 -9.25
CA ILE A 131 0.67 2.07 -7.86
C ILE A 131 1.84 3.01 -7.55
N ARG A 132 3.06 2.65 -7.97
CA ARG A 132 4.24 3.51 -7.76
C ARG A 132 4.13 4.84 -8.51
N LYS A 133 3.58 4.83 -9.73
CA LYS A 133 3.35 6.05 -10.51
C LYS A 133 2.32 6.95 -9.82
N GLU A 134 1.19 6.39 -9.41
CA GLU A 134 0.14 7.15 -8.70
C GLU A 134 0.65 7.73 -7.39
N LEU A 135 1.39 6.95 -6.58
CA LEU A 135 2.00 7.45 -5.35
C LEU A 135 3.02 8.57 -5.59
N ARG A 136 3.79 8.50 -6.68
CA ARG A 136 4.71 9.60 -7.06
C ARG A 136 3.96 10.85 -7.46
N LEU A 137 2.87 10.71 -8.21
CA LEU A 137 2.02 11.85 -8.55
C LEU A 137 1.46 12.48 -7.28
N LEU A 138 0.93 11.67 -6.37
CA LEU A 138 0.38 12.13 -5.09
C LEU A 138 1.45 12.82 -4.20
N GLY A 139 2.67 12.28 -4.13
CA GLY A 139 3.77 12.86 -3.36
C GLY A 139 4.40 14.11 -3.98
N ASN A 140 4.18 14.36 -5.28
CA ASN A 140 4.65 15.58 -5.97
C ASN A 140 3.60 16.71 -5.96
N ILE A 141 2.43 16.49 -5.37
CA ILE A 141 1.34 17.49 -5.24
C ILE A 141 1.50 18.30 -3.93
N GLU A 142 2.60 18.13 -3.19
CA GLU A 142 2.97 18.93 -2.01
C GLU A 142 3.64 20.27 -2.40
#